data_AF-A0A2T1CEV6-F1
#
_entry.id   AF-A0A2T1CEV6-F1
#
_cell.length_a   1.000
_cell.length_b   1.000
_cell.length_c   1.000
_cell.angle_alpha   90.00
_cell.angle_beta   90.00
_cell.angle_gamma   90.00
#
_symmetry.space_group_name_H-M   'P 1'
#
loop_
_entity.id
_entity.type
_entity.pdbx_description
1 polymer ?
#
loop_
_entity_poly.entity_id
_entity_poly.type
_entity_poly.pdbx_seq_one_letter_code
_entity_poly.pdbx_strand_id
1 'polypeptide(L)'
;MVSQYLFFWQLSKINELKNRDKYYISAAIQLLFVSCYLCLFPTSSLAQIVPDGSLGAESSRIVPDIINNLPSDKITGGATRGVNLFHSFGEFNINQGRGAYFANPSGIANIFTRITGGKSSNILGTLGVLGNANLFLINPKGIVFGPNARLDLRGSFLASSAAGVVFNNGFEFSAANPNAVPLLAINIPVGLSFRDNPGAIVNASRVTQQIEGTEIPVGLAVAPGQTLALLGG
;
A
#
# COMPACT_ATOMS: atom_id res chain seq x y z
N MET A 1 -28.07 -37.72 -12.76
CA MET A 1 -29.20 -38.48 -12.17
C MET A 1 -29.18 -38.52 -10.65
N VAL A 2 -28.05 -38.70 -9.95
CA VAL A 2 -28.00 -38.83 -8.47
C VAL A 2 -28.41 -37.57 -7.67
N SER A 3 -28.15 -36.36 -8.20
CA SER A 3 -28.46 -35.09 -7.51
C SER A 3 -29.96 -34.78 -7.37
N GLN A 4 -30.80 -35.23 -8.32
CA GLN A 4 -32.26 -35.03 -8.23
C GLN A 4 -32.89 -35.93 -7.16
N TYR A 5 -32.39 -37.16 -6.97
CA TYR A 5 -32.92 -38.06 -5.94
C TYR A 5 -32.62 -37.60 -4.51
N LEU A 6 -31.46 -36.98 -4.26
CA LEU A 6 -31.15 -36.42 -2.94
C LEU A 6 -32.10 -35.27 -2.57
N PHE A 7 -32.37 -34.37 -3.52
CA PHE A 7 -33.25 -33.21 -3.30
C PHE A 7 -34.70 -33.65 -3.04
N PHE A 8 -35.22 -34.62 -3.80
CA PHE A 8 -36.57 -35.16 -3.59
C PHE A 8 -36.71 -35.96 -2.28
N TRP A 9 -35.69 -36.72 -1.89
CA TRP A 9 -35.70 -37.45 -0.61
C TRP A 9 -35.68 -36.50 0.60
N GLN A 10 -34.94 -35.39 0.50
CA GLN A 10 -34.86 -34.39 1.56
C GLN A 10 -36.19 -33.63 1.75
N LEU A 11 -36.91 -33.33 0.66
CA LEU A 11 -38.24 -32.71 0.70
C LEU A 11 -39.32 -33.65 1.28
N SER A 12 -39.26 -34.96 0.98
CA SER A 12 -40.20 -35.95 1.51
C SER A 12 -40.16 -36.04 3.04
N LYS A 13 -38.97 -36.04 3.64
CA LYS A 13 -38.82 -36.07 5.11
C LYS A 13 -39.29 -34.80 5.82
N ILE A 14 -39.22 -33.64 5.17
CA ILE A 14 -39.71 -32.38 5.75
C ILE A 14 -41.24 -32.38 5.86
N ASN A 15 -41.95 -33.07 4.96
CA ASN A 15 -43.41 -33.13 4.96
C ASN A 15 -44.03 -33.95 6.11
N GLU A 16 -43.28 -34.86 6.73
CA GLU A 16 -43.73 -35.70 7.85
C GLU A 16 -43.59 -35.03 9.23
N LEU A 17 -42.99 -33.84 9.28
CA LEU A 17 -42.74 -33.14 10.54
C LEU A 17 -43.98 -32.39 11.04
N LYS A 18 -44.09 -32.23 12.37
CA LYS A 18 -45.16 -31.44 12.99
C LYS A 18 -45.07 -30.00 12.50
N ASN A 19 -46.21 -29.31 12.34
CA ASN A 19 -46.24 -27.95 11.75
C ASN A 19 -45.26 -26.97 12.42
N ARG A 20 -45.06 -27.05 13.75
CA ARG A 20 -44.07 -26.22 14.46
C ARG A 20 -42.63 -26.46 13.97
N ASP A 21 -42.26 -27.72 13.72
CA ASP A 21 -40.90 -28.10 13.30
C ASP A 21 -40.63 -27.65 11.85
N LYS A 22 -41.65 -27.64 10.99
CA LYS A 22 -41.56 -27.09 9.62
C LYS A 22 -41.24 -25.59 9.61
N TYR A 23 -41.81 -24.81 10.53
CA TYR A 23 -41.50 -23.38 10.66
C TYR A 23 -40.04 -23.14 11.08
N TYR A 24 -39.53 -23.90 12.06
CA TYR A 24 -38.13 -23.78 12.49
C TYR A 24 -37.14 -24.17 11.39
N ILE A 25 -37.43 -25.22 10.62
CA ILE A 25 -36.58 -25.66 9.51
C ILE A 25 -36.60 -24.63 8.37
N SER A 26 -37.77 -24.09 8.01
CA SER A 26 -37.88 -23.04 6.99
C SER A 26 -37.10 -21.78 7.38
N ALA A 27 -37.24 -21.33 8.63
CA ALA A 27 -36.50 -20.18 9.16
C ALA A 27 -34.98 -20.42 9.17
N ALA A 28 -34.54 -21.63 9.55
CA ALA A 28 -33.13 -22.00 9.53
C ALA A 28 -32.54 -22.02 8.12
N ILE A 29 -33.29 -22.52 7.13
CA ILE A 29 -32.88 -22.51 5.72
C ILE A 29 -32.76 -21.07 5.20
N GLN A 30 -33.72 -20.20 5.51
CA GLN A 30 -33.66 -18.79 5.13
C GLN A 30 -32.45 -18.06 5.75
N LEU A 31 -32.18 -18.30 7.03
CA LEU A 31 -30.99 -17.78 7.72
C LEU A 31 -29.68 -18.27 7.06
N LEU A 32 -29.63 -19.53 6.63
CA LEU A 32 -28.47 -20.11 5.97
C LEU A 32 -28.23 -19.47 4.58
N PHE A 33 -29.30 -19.23 3.82
CA PHE A 33 -29.21 -18.55 2.51
C PHE A 33 -28.77 -17.09 2.66
N VAL A 34 -29.29 -16.36 3.64
CA VAL A 34 -28.86 -14.97 3.92
C VAL A 34 -27.39 -14.91 4.35
N SER A 35 -26.95 -15.84 5.20
CA SER A 35 -25.55 -15.97 5.61
C SER A 35 -24.62 -16.25 4.43
N CYS A 36 -24.99 -17.19 3.55
CA CYS A 36 -24.22 -17.51 2.35
C CYS A 36 -24.15 -16.31 1.37
N TYR A 37 -25.26 -15.56 1.23
CA TYR A 37 -25.31 -14.36 0.40
C TYR A 37 -24.38 -13.26 0.93
N LEU A 38 -24.25 -13.10 2.24
CA LEU A 38 -23.33 -12.13 2.86
C LEU A 38 -21.85 -12.50 2.67
N CYS A 39 -21.51 -13.79 2.58
CA CYS A 39 -20.15 -14.26 2.31
C CYS A 39 -19.74 -14.17 0.83
N LEU A 40 -20.70 -13.95 -0.09
CA LEU A 40 -20.45 -13.84 -1.53
C LEU A 40 -20.11 -12.40 -1.98
N PHE A 41 -20.26 -11.41 -1.11
CA PHE A 41 -19.81 -10.05 -1.40
C PHE A 41 -18.35 -9.88 -0.95
N PRO A 42 -17.40 -9.65 -1.88
CA PRO A 42 -16.04 -9.32 -1.48
C PRO A 42 -16.09 -8.03 -0.66
N THR A 43 -15.61 -8.07 0.58
CA THR A 43 -15.36 -6.85 1.34
C THR A 43 -14.24 -6.10 0.62
N SER A 44 -14.56 -4.94 0.05
CA SER A 44 -13.57 -4.06 -0.52
C SER A 44 -12.58 -3.68 0.59
N SER A 45 -11.37 -4.23 0.57
CA SER A 45 -10.34 -3.76 1.51
C SER A 45 -9.99 -2.33 1.12
N LEU A 46 -10.26 -1.40 2.04
CA LEU A 46 -9.74 -0.05 1.90
C LEU A 46 -8.21 -0.16 1.93
N ALA A 47 -7.53 0.48 0.99
CA ALA A 47 -6.10 0.66 1.10
C ALA A 47 -5.84 1.48 2.38
N GLN A 48 -4.86 1.03 3.17
CA GLN A 48 -4.55 1.60 4.48
C GLN A 48 -3.45 2.66 4.32
N ILE A 49 -3.73 3.66 3.47
CA ILE A 49 -2.90 4.85 3.30
C ILE A 49 -3.63 6.00 3.98
N VAL A 50 -3.10 6.43 5.13
CA VAL A 50 -3.72 7.43 5.99
C VAL A 50 -2.73 8.57 6.17
N PRO A 51 -2.95 9.76 5.57
CA PRO A 51 -2.16 10.94 5.84
C PRO A 51 -2.13 11.25 7.34
N ASP A 52 -1.00 11.74 7.83
CA ASP A 52 -0.96 12.35 9.16
C ASP A 52 -1.14 13.88 9.07
N GLY A 53 -1.28 14.53 10.23
CA GLY A 53 -1.43 15.98 10.34
C GLY A 53 -0.11 16.76 10.46
N SER A 54 1.05 16.09 10.34
CA SER A 54 2.35 16.70 10.68
C SER A 54 2.87 17.72 9.67
N LEU A 55 2.27 17.77 8.47
CA LEU A 55 2.54 18.80 7.46
C LEU A 55 1.56 19.99 7.53
N GLY A 56 0.62 20.01 8.47
CA GLY A 56 -0.35 21.09 8.64
C GLY A 56 -1.19 21.33 7.39
N ALA A 57 -1.26 22.59 6.92
CA ALA A 57 -2.05 22.99 5.75
C ALA A 57 -1.57 22.32 4.43
N GLU A 58 -0.33 21.85 4.38
CA GLU A 58 0.29 21.17 3.23
C GLU A 58 0.17 19.63 3.35
N SER A 59 -0.86 19.15 4.04
CA SER A 59 -1.09 17.72 4.25
C SER A 59 -1.13 16.91 2.95
N SER A 60 -0.72 15.64 3.06
CA SER A 60 -0.86 14.68 1.98
C SER A 60 -2.34 14.35 1.76
N ARG A 61 -2.74 14.08 0.52
CA ARG A 61 -4.13 13.83 0.14
C ARG A 61 -4.22 12.57 -0.71
N ILE A 62 -5.24 11.76 -0.46
CA ILE A 62 -5.51 10.53 -1.18
C ILE A 62 -6.75 10.72 -2.04
N VAL A 63 -6.63 10.44 -3.33
CA VAL A 63 -7.72 10.50 -4.30
C VAL A 63 -7.81 9.13 -4.98
N PRO A 64 -8.91 8.39 -4.82
CA PRO A 64 -9.13 7.15 -5.55
C PRO A 64 -9.08 7.39 -7.06
N ASP A 65 -8.41 6.49 -7.80
CA ASP A 65 -8.19 6.61 -9.24
C ASP A 65 -8.05 5.22 -9.89
N ILE A 66 -8.00 5.17 -11.22
CA ILE A 66 -7.65 3.97 -11.99
C ILE A 66 -6.45 4.31 -12.87
N ILE A 67 -5.29 3.72 -12.55
CA ILE A 67 -4.02 3.99 -13.24
C ILE A 67 -3.55 2.70 -13.87
N ASN A 68 -3.26 2.70 -15.18
CA ASN A 68 -2.88 1.50 -15.92
C ASN A 68 -3.89 0.34 -15.78
N ASN A 69 -5.19 0.67 -15.79
CA ASN A 69 -6.31 -0.26 -15.55
C ASN A 69 -6.29 -0.95 -14.18
N LEU A 70 -5.54 -0.41 -13.20
CA LEU A 70 -5.45 -0.92 -11.83
C LEU A 70 -6.17 0.04 -10.87
N PRO A 71 -7.11 -0.44 -10.04
CA PRO A 71 -7.69 0.36 -8.96
C PRO A 71 -6.57 0.87 -8.03
N SER A 72 -6.49 2.18 -7.88
CA SER A 72 -5.32 2.82 -7.29
C SER A 72 -5.67 4.00 -6.39
N ASP A 73 -4.75 4.33 -5.49
CA ASP A 73 -4.81 5.54 -4.67
C ASP A 73 -3.79 6.55 -5.18
N LYS A 74 -4.27 7.65 -5.75
CA LYS A 74 -3.42 8.76 -6.21
C LYS A 74 -3.11 9.68 -5.05
N ILE A 75 -1.83 9.82 -4.75
CA ILE A 75 -1.30 10.64 -3.67
C ILE A 75 -0.96 12.03 -4.23
N THR A 76 -1.58 13.06 -3.65
CA THR A 76 -1.45 14.47 -4.03
C THR A 76 -1.23 15.35 -2.80
N GLY A 77 -1.14 16.68 -2.97
CA GLY A 77 -0.83 17.60 -1.88
C GLY A 77 0.65 17.50 -1.48
N GLY A 78 0.95 17.57 -0.19
CA GLY A 78 2.32 17.57 0.32
C GLY A 78 2.97 18.95 0.35
N ALA A 79 4.06 19.07 1.09
CA ALA A 79 4.83 20.31 1.23
C ALA A 79 5.94 20.36 0.18
N THR A 80 5.97 21.40 -0.65
CA THR A 80 6.98 21.56 -1.71
C THR A 80 8.06 22.54 -1.27
N ARG A 81 9.34 22.15 -1.37
CA ARG A 81 10.50 23.01 -1.12
C ARG A 81 11.52 22.81 -2.23
N GLY A 82 11.57 23.76 -3.16
CA GLY A 82 12.42 23.64 -4.35
C GLY A 82 12.05 22.41 -5.17
N VAL A 83 13.02 21.53 -5.41
CA VAL A 83 12.84 20.29 -6.19
C VAL A 83 12.32 19.11 -5.35
N ASN A 84 12.04 19.33 -4.06
CA ASN A 84 11.66 18.28 -3.12
C ASN A 84 10.19 18.41 -2.71
N LEU A 85 9.46 17.29 -2.78
CA LEU A 85 8.09 17.15 -2.32
C LEU A 85 8.05 16.24 -1.10
N PHE A 86 7.45 16.70 -0.02
CA PHE A 86 7.37 15.98 1.25
C PHE A 86 5.95 15.46 1.49
N HIS A 87 5.84 14.17 1.76
CA HIS A 87 4.62 13.49 2.18
C HIS A 87 4.80 12.84 3.55
N SER A 88 3.71 12.79 4.31
CA SER A 88 3.70 12.24 5.65
C SER A 88 2.42 11.47 5.91
N PHE A 89 2.56 10.25 6.39
CA PHE A 89 1.47 9.31 6.62
C PHE A 89 1.57 8.70 8.02
N GLY A 90 0.42 8.49 8.65
CA GLY A 90 0.36 7.65 9.85
C GLY A 90 0.46 6.17 9.48
N GLU A 91 -0.18 5.76 8.39
CA GLU A 91 -0.13 4.39 7.89
C GLU A 91 0.04 4.40 6.36
N PHE A 92 0.86 3.49 5.84
CA PHE A 92 1.09 3.37 4.40
C PHE A 92 1.23 1.89 4.03
N ASN A 93 0.12 1.30 3.56
CA ASN A 93 0.08 -0.07 3.06
C ASN A 93 -0.62 -0.11 1.71
N ILE A 94 -0.17 -1.01 0.84
CA ILE A 94 -0.75 -1.21 -0.49
C ILE A 94 -1.18 -2.67 -0.59
N ASN A 95 -2.49 -2.90 -0.72
CA ASN A 95 -3.03 -4.25 -0.82
C ASN A 95 -2.73 -4.86 -2.19
N GLN A 96 -2.73 -6.20 -2.26
CA GLN A 96 -2.55 -6.92 -3.52
C GLN A 96 -3.66 -6.55 -4.52
N GLY A 97 -3.29 -6.47 -5.80
CA GLY A 97 -4.22 -6.14 -6.89
C GLY A 97 -4.61 -4.67 -6.94
N ARG A 98 -3.92 -3.80 -6.21
CA ARG A 98 -4.11 -2.35 -6.22
C ARG A 98 -2.79 -1.59 -6.37
N GLY A 99 -2.89 -0.32 -6.75
CA GLY A 99 -1.76 0.61 -6.85
C GLY A 99 -1.82 1.76 -5.86
N ALA A 100 -0.67 2.35 -5.54
CA ALA A 100 -0.58 3.67 -4.96
C ALA A 100 0.45 4.49 -5.74
N TYR A 101 0.05 5.67 -6.19
CA TYR A 101 0.85 6.47 -7.12
C TYR A 101 1.00 7.90 -6.62
N PHE A 102 2.24 8.34 -6.46
CA PHE A 102 2.53 9.74 -6.18
C PHE A 102 2.37 10.58 -7.44
N ALA A 103 1.59 11.65 -7.35
CA ALA A 103 1.61 12.70 -8.35
C ALA A 103 3.00 13.37 -8.36
N ASN A 104 3.47 13.72 -9.56
CA ASN A 104 4.73 14.42 -9.74
C ASN A 104 4.49 15.79 -10.39
N PRO A 105 4.25 16.85 -9.60
CA PRO A 105 4.15 18.21 -10.13
C PRO A 105 5.41 18.63 -10.87
N SER A 106 5.28 19.61 -11.77
CA SER A 106 6.42 20.14 -12.53
C SER A 106 7.52 20.67 -11.60
N GLY A 107 8.78 20.38 -11.91
CA GLY A 107 9.95 20.81 -11.15
C GLY A 107 10.31 19.95 -9.94
N ILE A 108 9.51 18.93 -9.60
CA ILE A 108 9.84 17.98 -8.53
C ILE A 108 10.78 16.89 -9.04
N ALA A 109 11.92 16.74 -8.37
CA ALA A 109 12.92 15.72 -8.64
C ALA A 109 12.93 14.62 -7.57
N ASN A 110 12.54 14.93 -6.33
CA ASN A 110 12.52 13.95 -5.24
C ASN A 110 11.22 14.03 -4.44
N ILE A 111 10.70 12.87 -4.08
CA ILE A 111 9.53 12.69 -3.23
C ILE A 111 9.98 11.99 -1.95
N PHE A 112 9.98 12.72 -0.84
CA PHE A 112 10.30 12.18 0.48
C PHE A 112 9.02 11.82 1.23
N THR A 113 8.87 10.53 1.53
CA THR A 113 7.72 10.00 2.22
C THR A 113 8.13 9.43 3.57
N ARG A 114 7.54 9.95 4.65
CA ARG A 114 7.72 9.40 6.00
C ARG A 114 6.45 8.73 6.51
N ILE A 115 6.61 7.63 7.23
CA ILE A 115 5.55 6.95 7.97
C ILE A 115 5.79 7.17 9.45
N THR A 116 4.92 7.95 10.08
CA THR A 116 5.05 8.39 11.48
C THR A 116 4.34 7.46 12.46
N GLY A 117 3.47 6.57 11.98
CA GLY A 117 2.77 5.62 12.82
C GLY A 117 3.68 4.52 13.37
N GLY A 118 3.16 3.82 14.38
CA GLY A 118 3.86 2.73 15.07
C GLY A 118 3.82 1.38 14.37
N LYS A 119 3.51 1.31 13.06
CA LYS A 119 3.30 0.07 12.31
C LYS A 119 4.21 -0.02 11.08
N SER A 120 4.61 -1.24 10.73
CA SER A 120 5.33 -1.52 9.49
C SER A 120 4.46 -1.24 8.25
N SER A 121 5.12 -0.98 7.12
CA SER A 121 4.46 -0.82 5.83
C SER A 121 4.44 -2.12 5.06
N ASN A 122 3.25 -2.61 4.71
CA ASN A 122 3.05 -3.78 3.86
C ASN A 122 2.74 -3.34 2.44
N ILE A 123 3.70 -3.53 1.54
CA ILE A 123 3.61 -3.21 0.12
C ILE A 123 3.37 -4.52 -0.63
N LEU A 124 2.09 -4.86 -0.83
CA LEU A 124 1.66 -6.11 -1.47
C LEU A 124 1.20 -5.91 -2.93
N GLY A 125 1.00 -4.65 -3.33
CA GLY A 125 0.59 -4.25 -4.68
C GLY A 125 1.65 -3.40 -5.41
N THR A 126 1.20 -2.45 -6.23
CA THR A 126 2.09 -1.59 -7.03
C THR A 126 2.31 -0.25 -6.35
N LEU A 127 3.57 0.15 -6.17
CA LEU A 127 3.97 1.47 -5.70
C LEU A 127 4.60 2.25 -6.86
N GLY A 128 4.09 3.43 -7.18
CA GLY A 128 4.56 4.17 -8.35
C GLY A 128 4.62 5.68 -8.21
N VAL A 129 5.18 6.30 -9.24
CA VAL A 129 5.29 7.76 -9.38
C VAL A 129 4.82 8.13 -10.79
N LEU A 130 3.86 9.05 -10.88
CA LEU A 130 3.34 9.55 -12.15
C LEU A 130 4.29 10.60 -12.75
N GLY A 131 5.51 10.18 -13.06
CA GLY A 131 6.59 11.04 -13.53
C GLY A 131 7.95 10.37 -13.40
N ASN A 132 9.00 11.17 -13.28
CA ASN A 132 10.40 10.73 -13.21
C ASN A 132 11.10 11.11 -11.90
N ALA A 133 10.38 11.61 -10.90
CA ALA A 133 10.96 11.89 -9.60
C ALA A 133 11.42 10.60 -8.90
N ASN A 134 12.48 10.75 -8.11
CA ASN A 134 12.95 9.72 -7.20
C ASN A 134 11.97 9.60 -6.02
N LEU A 135 11.78 8.39 -5.51
CA LEU A 135 10.91 8.14 -4.37
C LEU A 135 11.72 7.58 -3.19
N PHE A 136 11.63 8.28 -2.06
CA PHE A 136 12.22 7.88 -0.78
C PHE A 136 11.09 7.52 0.19
N LEU A 137 11.07 6.28 0.66
CA LEU A 137 10.08 5.75 1.59
C LEU A 137 10.73 5.39 2.92
N ILE A 138 10.37 6.10 3.99
CA ILE A 138 10.99 5.95 5.31
C ILE A 138 9.94 5.46 6.31
N ASN A 139 10.16 4.26 6.87
CA ASN A 139 9.35 3.74 7.95
C ASN A 139 10.25 3.07 9.02
N PRO A 140 10.43 3.69 10.20
CA PRO A 140 11.28 3.15 11.26
C PRO A 140 10.82 1.78 11.78
N LYS A 141 9.55 1.42 11.56
CA LYS A 141 8.95 0.15 11.99
C LYS A 141 9.10 -0.96 10.96
N GLY A 142 9.79 -0.70 9.85
CA GLY A 142 10.11 -1.69 8.83
C GLY A 142 9.15 -1.67 7.65
N ILE A 143 9.57 -2.36 6.58
CA ILE A 143 8.89 -2.36 5.29
C ILE A 143 8.90 -3.78 4.73
N VAL A 144 7.74 -4.28 4.34
CA VAL A 144 7.58 -5.61 3.76
C VAL A 144 7.09 -5.47 2.33
N PHE A 145 7.90 -5.86 1.36
CA PHE A 145 7.49 -6.03 -0.03
C PHE A 145 7.04 -7.48 -0.23
N GLY A 146 5.74 -7.68 -0.49
CA GLY A 146 5.14 -8.99 -0.69
C GLY A 146 5.51 -9.64 -2.03
N PRO A 147 5.09 -10.90 -2.27
CA PRO A 147 5.42 -11.65 -3.49
C PRO A 147 5.04 -10.98 -4.81
N ASN A 148 3.97 -10.19 -4.77
CA ASN A 148 3.42 -9.49 -5.94
C ASN A 148 3.79 -7.99 -5.96
N ALA A 149 4.67 -7.54 -5.06
CA ALA A 149 5.05 -6.14 -4.97
C ALA A 149 5.78 -5.67 -6.22
N ARG A 150 5.31 -4.56 -6.79
CA ARG A 150 5.86 -3.94 -8.01
C ARG A 150 6.22 -2.49 -7.75
N LEU A 151 7.28 -2.03 -8.39
CA LEU A 151 7.59 -0.61 -8.50
C LEU A 151 7.24 -0.15 -9.92
N ASP A 152 6.43 0.90 -10.04
CA ASP A 152 6.11 1.56 -11.31
C ASP A 152 6.54 3.03 -11.25
N LEU A 153 7.86 3.25 -11.35
CA LEU A 153 8.46 4.57 -11.38
C LEU A 153 9.66 4.63 -12.32
N ARG A 154 9.88 5.81 -12.91
CA ARG A 154 10.97 6.07 -13.86
C ARG A 154 12.22 6.66 -13.22
N GLY A 155 12.13 7.09 -11.97
CA GLY A 155 13.25 7.56 -11.15
C GLY A 155 13.87 6.44 -10.31
N SER A 156 14.73 6.83 -9.37
CA SER A 156 15.31 5.92 -8.37
C SER A 156 14.37 5.70 -7.19
N PHE A 157 14.48 4.54 -6.55
CA PHE A 157 13.71 4.18 -5.36
C PHE A 157 14.64 3.85 -4.20
N LEU A 158 14.38 4.48 -3.05
CA LEU A 158 15.03 4.18 -1.79
C LEU A 158 13.96 3.88 -0.74
N ALA A 159 14.05 2.71 -0.11
CA ALA A 159 13.26 2.38 1.07
C ALA A 159 14.19 2.21 2.27
N SER A 160 13.82 2.77 3.42
CA SER A 160 14.65 2.68 4.62
C SER A 160 13.85 2.58 5.91
N SER A 161 14.42 1.89 6.89
CA SER A 161 13.95 1.89 8.29
C SER A 161 14.68 2.89 9.18
N ALA A 162 15.35 3.88 8.58
CA ALA A 162 15.83 5.05 9.29
C ALA A 162 14.67 5.80 9.99
N ALA A 163 15.00 6.52 11.05
CA ALA A 163 14.12 7.44 11.76
C ALA A 163 13.83 8.73 10.97
N GLY A 164 14.70 9.12 10.03
CA GLY A 164 14.54 10.34 9.25
C GLY A 164 15.61 10.53 8.18
N VAL A 165 15.38 11.53 7.33
CA VAL A 165 16.34 12.02 6.33
C VAL A 165 16.93 13.33 6.80
N VAL A 166 18.26 13.39 6.89
CA VAL A 166 18.99 14.59 7.30
C VAL A 166 19.41 15.37 6.06
N PHE A 167 19.21 16.68 6.09
CA PHE A 167 19.56 17.59 5.02
C PHE A 167 20.76 18.47 5.39
N ASN A 168 21.41 19.05 4.38
CA ASN A 168 22.65 19.81 4.54
C ASN A 168 22.57 21.02 5.49
N ASN A 169 21.37 21.55 5.75
CA ASN A 169 21.13 22.62 6.70
C ASN A 169 20.86 22.14 8.14
N GLY A 170 21.05 20.85 8.41
CA GLY A 170 20.79 20.22 9.72
C GLY A 170 19.32 19.91 9.98
N PHE A 171 18.40 20.22 9.05
CA PHE A 171 17.02 19.80 9.17
C PHE A 171 16.88 18.29 9.01
N GLU A 172 16.09 17.66 9.86
CA GLU A 172 15.73 16.26 9.76
C GLU A 172 14.23 16.14 9.43
N PHE A 173 13.92 15.52 8.28
CA PHE A 173 12.56 15.07 8.00
C PHE A 173 12.32 13.72 8.68
N SER A 174 11.89 13.79 9.94
CA SER A 174 11.87 12.64 10.85
C SER A 174 10.48 12.01 10.97
N ALA A 175 10.44 10.68 10.91
CA ALA A 175 9.28 9.83 11.18
C ALA A 175 9.08 9.59 12.69
N ALA A 176 10.16 9.53 13.47
CA ALA A 176 10.10 9.24 14.90
C ALA A 176 9.64 10.43 15.75
N ASN A 177 10.10 11.64 15.40
CA ASN A 177 9.72 12.91 15.99
C ASN A 177 9.23 13.83 14.86
N PRO A 178 7.99 13.69 14.39
CA PRO A 178 7.51 14.44 13.24
C PRO A 178 7.31 15.92 13.58
N ASN A 179 7.96 16.76 12.79
CA ASN A 179 7.93 18.21 12.84
C ASN A 179 7.46 18.79 11.50
N ALA A 180 7.01 20.05 11.53
CA ALA A 180 6.67 20.79 10.33
C ALA A 180 7.91 20.99 9.43
N VAL A 181 7.71 20.96 8.11
CA VAL A 181 8.78 21.20 7.14
C VAL A 181 9.05 22.70 7.03
N PRO A 182 10.29 23.18 7.30
CA PRO A 182 10.67 24.58 7.20
C PRO A 182 10.31 25.18 5.84
N LEU A 183 9.94 26.46 5.81
CA LEU A 183 9.52 27.15 4.57
C LEU A 183 10.64 27.35 3.54
N LEU A 184 11.90 27.35 3.99
CA LEU A 184 13.06 27.56 3.11
C LEU A 184 13.30 26.34 2.23
N ALA A 185 13.91 26.56 1.05
CA ALA A 185 14.31 25.48 0.17
C ALA A 185 15.35 24.58 0.88
N ILE A 186 15.05 23.29 0.92
CA ILE A 186 15.92 22.25 1.48
C ILE A 186 16.30 21.39 0.28
N ASN A 187 17.56 21.38 -0.15
CA ASN A 187 17.89 20.87 -1.50
C ASN A 187 18.67 19.55 -1.50
N ILE A 188 19.47 19.26 -0.47
CA ILE A 188 20.43 18.14 -0.53
C ILE A 188 20.29 17.25 0.73
N PRO A 189 19.77 16.02 0.61
CA PRO A 189 19.89 15.04 1.69
C PRO A 189 21.36 14.68 1.87
N VAL A 190 21.84 14.71 3.11
CA VAL A 190 23.23 14.39 3.47
C VAL A 190 23.35 13.08 4.25
N GLY A 191 22.24 12.51 4.71
CA GLY A 191 22.27 11.22 5.39
C GLY A 191 20.92 10.68 5.80
N LEU A 192 20.95 9.43 6.28
CA LEU A 192 19.85 8.75 6.96
C LEU A 192 20.17 8.70 8.45
N SER A 193 19.20 9.06 9.28
CA SER A 193 19.32 9.03 10.74
C SER A 193 18.71 7.73 11.24
N PHE A 194 19.53 6.79 11.68
CA PHE A 194 19.06 5.56 12.33
C PHE A 194 18.99 5.76 13.85
N ARG A 195 17.96 5.18 14.48
CA ARG A 195 17.81 5.12 15.94
C ARG A 195 17.85 3.67 16.41
N ASP A 196 17.78 3.47 17.72
CA ASP A 196 17.80 2.15 18.32
C ASP A 196 16.65 1.28 17.78
N ASN A 197 16.99 0.06 17.35
CA ASN A 197 16.07 -0.96 16.82
C ASN A 197 15.31 -0.55 15.54
N PRO A 198 16.01 -0.29 14.42
CA PRO A 198 15.34 -0.11 13.14
C PRO A 198 14.54 -1.37 12.77
N GLY A 199 13.34 -1.20 12.23
CA GLY A 199 12.54 -2.33 11.77
C GLY A 199 13.15 -3.02 10.55
N ALA A 200 12.86 -4.31 10.40
CA ALA A 200 13.34 -5.10 9.27
C ALA A 200 12.77 -4.59 7.93
N ILE A 201 13.59 -4.69 6.88
CA ILE A 201 13.14 -4.57 5.49
C ILE A 201 13.14 -5.95 4.87
N VAL A 202 11.96 -6.44 4.47
CA VAL A 202 11.79 -7.76 3.86
C VAL A 202 11.39 -7.58 2.41
N ASN A 203 12.20 -8.09 1.49
CA ASN A 203 11.82 -8.17 0.08
C ASN A 203 11.51 -9.61 -0.31
N ALA A 204 10.23 -9.91 -0.50
CA ALA A 204 9.73 -11.20 -0.94
C ALA A 204 9.21 -11.18 -2.38
N SER A 205 9.41 -10.08 -3.14
CA SER A 205 8.88 -9.95 -4.51
C SER A 205 9.45 -11.00 -5.44
N ARG A 206 8.57 -11.63 -6.23
CA ARG A 206 8.88 -12.67 -7.22
C ARG A 206 8.30 -12.34 -8.59
N VAL A 207 8.09 -11.05 -8.86
CA VAL A 207 7.51 -10.57 -10.11
C VAL A 207 8.35 -11.02 -11.30
N THR A 208 7.69 -11.50 -12.34
CA THR A 208 8.31 -11.85 -13.63
C THR A 208 7.99 -10.80 -14.68
N GLN A 209 8.88 -10.66 -15.65
CA GLN A 209 8.69 -9.86 -16.86
C GLN A 209 8.84 -10.77 -18.08
N GLN A 210 8.00 -10.56 -19.09
CA GLN A 210 8.10 -11.22 -20.38
C GLN A 210 9.06 -10.43 -21.25
N ILE A 211 10.20 -11.03 -21.61
CA ILE A 211 11.17 -10.45 -22.55
C ILE A 211 11.32 -11.45 -23.69
N GLU A 212 10.95 -11.03 -24.90
CA GLU A 212 11.02 -11.87 -26.11
C GLU A 212 10.33 -13.25 -25.96
N GLY A 213 9.21 -13.29 -25.23
CA GLY A 213 8.46 -14.54 -24.99
C GLY A 213 9.02 -15.43 -23.88
N THR A 214 10.06 -14.99 -23.17
CA THR A 214 10.61 -15.69 -22.01
C THR A 214 10.22 -14.98 -20.71
N GLU A 215 9.70 -15.74 -19.74
CA GLU A 215 9.48 -15.25 -18.38
C GLU A 215 10.79 -15.15 -17.62
N ILE A 216 11.16 -13.93 -17.24
CA ILE A 216 12.36 -13.66 -16.47
C ILE A 216 11.94 -13.15 -15.09
N PRO A 217 12.41 -13.76 -13.99
CA PRO A 217 12.18 -13.24 -12.65
C PRO A 217 12.96 -11.93 -12.49
N VAL A 218 12.24 -10.82 -12.26
CA VAL A 218 12.82 -9.50 -12.01
C VAL A 218 12.70 -9.09 -10.54
N GLY A 219 11.74 -9.67 -9.81
CA GLY A 219 11.47 -9.31 -8.42
C GLY A 219 11.10 -7.83 -8.28
N LEU A 220 11.60 -7.22 -7.19
CA LEU A 220 11.50 -5.77 -7.01
C LEU A 220 12.59 -5.09 -7.84
N ALA A 221 12.20 -4.28 -8.83
CA ALA A 221 13.14 -3.65 -9.76
C ALA A 221 12.71 -2.23 -10.13
N VAL A 222 13.66 -1.41 -10.58
CA VAL A 222 13.45 -0.08 -11.17
C VAL A 222 13.97 -0.04 -12.61
N ALA A 223 13.70 1.05 -13.33
CA ALA A 223 14.18 1.21 -14.71
C ALA A 223 15.73 1.17 -14.81
N PRO A 224 16.30 0.71 -15.94
CA PRO A 224 17.74 0.73 -16.16
C PRO A 224 18.35 2.13 -15.95
N GLY A 225 19.52 2.18 -15.32
CA GLY A 225 20.19 3.43 -14.96
C GLY A 225 19.64 4.13 -13.71
N GLN A 226 18.60 3.57 -13.08
CA GLN A 226 18.10 4.03 -11.78
C GLN A 226 18.61 3.16 -10.64
N THR A 227 18.57 3.71 -9.43
CA THR A 227 18.99 3.02 -8.21
C THR A 227 17.78 2.41 -7.50
N LEU A 228 17.92 1.17 -7.06
CA LEU A 228 17.07 0.52 -6.05
C LEU A 228 17.91 0.31 -4.80
N ALA A 229 17.54 0.96 -3.70
CA ALA A 229 18.23 0.84 -2.42
C ALA A 229 17.24 0.47 -1.30
N LEU A 230 17.55 -0.58 -0.55
CA LEU A 230 16.85 -0.98 0.66
C LEU A 230 17.85 -0.88 1.82
N LEU A 231 17.68 0.12 2.70
CA LEU A 231 18.67 0.47 3.73
C LEU A 231 18.08 0.39 5.14
N GLY A 232 18.56 -0.55 5.93
CA GLY A 232 18.16 -0.73 7.33
C GLY A 232 17.92 -2.20 7.68
N GLY A 233 17.32 -2.43 8.84
CA GLY A 233 17.19 -3.75 9.46
C GLY A 233 18.07 -3.91 10.68
#